data_AF-I3SL25-F1
#
_entry.id   AF-I3SL25-F1
#
_cell.length_a   1.000
_cell.length_b   1.000
_cell.length_c   1.000
_cell.angle_alpha   90.00
_cell.angle_beta   90.00
_cell.angle_gamma   90.00
#
_symmetry.space_group_name_H-M   'P 1'
#
loop_
_entity.id
_entity.type
_entity.pdbx_description
1 polymer ?
#
loop_
_entity_poly.entity_id
_entity_poly.type
_entity_poly.pdbx_seq_one_letter_code
_entity_poly.pdbx_strand_id
1 'polypeptide(L)'
;MSRRFQIGGDPTPPTTQDDDVHGGDDPSQPDDVQDKLPCKGDHLNVPSHPYLTKILHKQGDQQVLFADKVLKFTGSGKMKTRILLITDFAMYIVDPETDSLKRRIALAAVEKICLSKLSDNFLAVIIPTEYDLLIASARKSEIVAAFVEATRKASDYELEVVCSNRFEYNAASDLVKEIEFEEVEGGVKTRIIRQ
;
A
#
# COMPACT_ATOMS: atom_id res chain seq x y z
N MET A 1 -34.25 86.51 -6.28
CA MET A 1 -34.62 87.04 -7.62
C MET A 1 -33.81 86.24 -8.65
N SER A 2 -34.40 85.22 -9.29
CA SER A 2 -34.92 85.24 -10.68
C SER A 2 -33.84 85.55 -11.72
N ARG A 3 -33.54 84.73 -12.76
CA ARG A 3 -34.42 83.86 -13.58
C ARG A 3 -33.67 82.65 -14.16
N ARG A 4 -34.47 81.61 -14.40
CA ARG A 4 -34.27 80.39 -15.20
C ARG A 4 -34.71 80.67 -16.64
N PHE A 5 -34.09 80.06 -17.65
CA PHE A 5 -34.79 79.63 -18.88
C PHE A 5 -34.14 78.36 -19.44
N GLN A 6 -35.02 77.38 -19.69
CA GLN A 6 -34.80 76.07 -20.31
C GLN A 6 -35.19 76.15 -21.79
N ILE A 7 -34.60 75.31 -22.65
CA ILE A 7 -35.22 74.60 -23.80
C ILE A 7 -34.29 73.37 -24.03
N GLY A 8 -34.66 72.10 -24.15
CA GLY A 8 -35.93 71.42 -24.43
C GLY A 8 -35.70 70.48 -25.64
N GLY A 9 -35.91 69.17 -25.48
CA GLY A 9 -36.11 68.24 -26.62
C GLY A 9 -35.52 66.83 -26.45
N ASP A 10 -36.36 65.88 -26.03
CA ASP A 10 -36.24 64.44 -26.34
C ASP A 10 -37.31 64.10 -27.39
N PRO A 11 -37.06 63.16 -28.31
CA PRO A 11 -37.75 61.86 -28.21
C PRO A 11 -36.93 60.63 -28.70
N THR A 12 -37.22 59.46 -28.13
CA THR A 12 -36.77 58.09 -28.53
C THR A 12 -37.91 57.33 -29.26
N PRO A 13 -37.75 56.07 -29.78
CA PRO A 13 -36.69 55.38 -30.56
C PRO A 13 -37.30 54.66 -31.83
N PRO A 14 -36.59 53.74 -32.54
CA PRO A 14 -36.86 52.30 -32.30
C PRO A 14 -35.68 51.31 -32.47
N THR A 15 -35.90 50.13 -31.87
CA THR A 15 -35.30 48.76 -31.94
C THR A 15 -34.76 48.35 -33.32
N THR A 16 -33.68 47.58 -33.54
CA THR A 16 -33.35 46.16 -33.21
C THR A 16 -31.97 45.93 -33.88
N GLN A 17 -30.98 45.20 -33.34
CA GLN A 17 -30.77 43.77 -33.55
C GLN A 17 -29.49 43.30 -32.84
N ASP A 18 -29.53 42.02 -32.48
CA ASP A 18 -28.60 41.20 -31.72
C ASP A 18 -27.24 40.99 -32.40
N ASP A 19 -26.18 40.78 -31.59
CA ASP A 19 -25.44 39.50 -31.53
C ASP A 19 -24.11 39.65 -30.77
N ASP A 20 -23.73 38.56 -30.07
CA ASP A 20 -22.42 38.22 -29.51
C ASP A 20 -21.90 38.97 -28.25
N VAL A 21 -21.96 38.30 -27.09
CA VAL A 21 -20.80 37.64 -26.46
C VAL A 21 -21.31 36.70 -25.35
N HIS A 22 -21.29 35.40 -25.63
CA HIS A 22 -21.28 34.36 -24.61
C HIS A 22 -19.81 34.05 -24.30
N GLY A 23 -19.40 34.11 -23.03
CA GLY A 23 -18.02 33.82 -22.65
C GLY A 23 -17.65 34.30 -21.25
N GLY A 24 -18.44 33.95 -20.25
CA GLY A 24 -17.97 33.96 -18.87
C GLY A 24 -17.23 32.66 -18.61
N ASP A 25 -15.95 32.60 -19.01
CA ASP A 25 -15.05 31.50 -18.64
C ASP A 25 -14.74 31.63 -17.15
N ASP A 26 -15.50 30.89 -16.33
CA ASP A 26 -15.09 30.50 -14.99
C ASP A 26 -13.93 29.51 -15.14
N PRO A 27 -12.71 29.81 -14.67
CA PRO A 27 -11.64 28.83 -14.64
C PRO A 27 -11.92 27.89 -13.47
N SER A 28 -12.82 26.95 -13.69
CA SER A 28 -12.92 25.74 -12.88
C SER A 28 -11.54 25.09 -12.86
N GLN A 29 -11.04 24.92 -11.65
CA GLN A 29 -9.76 24.33 -11.32
C GLN A 29 -9.58 23.02 -12.11
N PRO A 30 -8.40 22.75 -12.69
CA PRO A 30 -8.15 21.42 -13.20
C PRO A 30 -8.25 20.46 -12.02
N ASP A 31 -9.29 19.64 -12.01
CA ASP A 31 -9.36 18.45 -11.18
C ASP A 31 -8.05 17.70 -11.40
N ASP A 32 -7.21 17.65 -10.36
CA ASP A 32 -6.12 16.71 -10.24
C ASP A 32 -6.73 15.30 -10.14
N VAL A 33 -7.37 14.84 -11.22
CA VAL A 33 -7.51 13.42 -11.51
C VAL A 33 -6.13 12.97 -11.93
N GLN A 34 -5.25 12.90 -10.94
CA GLN A 34 -4.02 12.16 -11.06
C GLN A 34 -4.48 10.72 -11.21
N ASP A 35 -4.58 10.29 -12.46
CA ASP A 35 -4.72 8.88 -12.85
C ASP A 35 -3.58 8.13 -12.16
N LYS A 36 -3.84 7.68 -10.91
CA LYS A 36 -3.01 6.71 -10.22
C LYS A 36 -3.17 5.44 -11.03
N LEU A 37 -2.29 5.28 -12.01
CA LEU A 37 -2.13 4.06 -12.78
C LEU A 37 -2.22 2.87 -11.79
N PRO A 38 -3.09 1.86 -12.05
CA PRO A 38 -3.29 0.78 -11.10
C PRO A 38 -1.92 0.19 -10.73
N CYS A 39 -1.62 0.20 -9.43
CA CYS A 39 -0.38 -0.39 -8.97
C CYS A 39 -0.39 -1.86 -9.36
N LYS A 40 0.65 -2.29 -10.10
CA LYS A 40 0.77 -3.67 -10.62
C LYS A 40 0.70 -4.73 -9.51
N GLY A 41 0.99 -4.37 -8.26
CA GLY A 41 0.94 -5.26 -7.09
C GLY A 41 -0.33 -5.16 -6.24
N ASP A 42 -1.33 -4.33 -6.58
CA ASP A 42 -2.58 -4.23 -5.83
C ASP A 42 -3.60 -5.28 -6.28
N HIS A 43 -3.52 -6.48 -5.70
CA HIS A 43 -4.41 -7.62 -6.02
C HIS A 43 -5.74 -7.57 -5.28
N LEU A 44 -5.93 -6.60 -4.38
CA LEU A 44 -7.17 -6.42 -3.62
C LEU A 44 -7.99 -5.24 -4.13
N ASN A 45 -7.45 -4.44 -5.05
CA ASN A 45 -8.03 -3.15 -5.43
C ASN A 45 -8.31 -2.32 -4.16
N VAL A 46 -7.25 -2.00 -3.40
CA VAL A 46 -7.30 -1.27 -2.13
C VAL A 46 -8.21 -0.03 -2.19
N PRO A 47 -8.22 0.80 -3.25
CA PRO A 47 -9.13 1.95 -3.35
C PRO A 47 -10.62 1.60 -3.21
N SER A 48 -11.01 0.38 -3.59
CA SER A 48 -12.40 -0.11 -3.44
C SER A 48 -12.75 -0.59 -2.02
N HIS A 49 -11.79 -0.57 -1.08
CA HIS A 49 -11.95 -1.06 0.29
C HIS A 49 -11.73 0.09 1.30
N PRO A 50 -12.80 0.80 1.72
CA PRO A 50 -12.68 2.01 2.54
C PRO A 50 -11.90 1.84 3.85
N TYR A 51 -11.94 0.67 4.48
CA TYR A 51 -11.20 0.42 5.72
C TYR A 51 -9.68 0.36 5.49
N LEU A 52 -9.22 -0.18 4.35
CA LEU A 52 -7.80 -0.20 3.97
C LEU A 52 -7.32 1.22 3.65
N THR A 53 -8.08 1.96 2.84
CA THR A 53 -7.78 3.37 2.53
C THR A 53 -7.72 4.23 3.80
N LYS A 54 -8.64 4.01 4.75
CA LYS A 54 -8.63 4.70 6.05
C LYS A 54 -7.41 4.38 6.89
N ILE A 55 -6.91 3.14 6.87
CA ILE A 55 -5.68 2.74 7.56
C ILE A 55 -4.48 3.47 6.98
N LEU A 56 -4.35 3.47 5.65
CA LEU A 56 -3.24 4.13 4.94
C LEU A 56 -3.25 5.65 5.15
N HIS A 57 -4.41 6.29 4.96
CA HIS A 57 -4.57 7.74 5.14
C HIS A 57 -4.22 8.19 6.56
N LYS A 58 -4.57 7.41 7.60
CA LYS A 58 -4.19 7.71 8.99
C LYS A 58 -2.68 7.73 9.23
N GLN A 59 -1.92 7.05 8.40
CA GLN A 59 -0.46 6.97 8.50
C GLN A 59 0.25 7.93 7.54
N GLY A 60 -0.50 8.60 6.66
CA GLY A 60 0.06 9.46 5.62
C GLY A 60 0.58 8.69 4.39
N ASP A 61 0.38 7.38 4.31
CA ASP A 61 0.86 6.57 3.20
C ASP A 61 -0.12 6.62 2.02
N GLN A 62 0.38 6.91 0.82
CA GLN A 62 -0.45 7.09 -0.37
C GLN A 62 -0.11 6.17 -1.53
N GLN A 63 1.04 5.50 -1.48
CA GLN A 63 1.51 4.58 -2.51
C GLN A 63 1.48 3.16 -1.96
N VAL A 64 0.57 2.34 -2.49
CA VAL A 64 0.58 0.89 -2.29
C VAL A 64 1.47 0.30 -3.37
N LEU A 65 2.48 -0.48 -2.99
CA LEU A 65 3.36 -1.23 -3.89
C LEU A 65 2.91 -2.70 -4.02
N PHE A 66 2.31 -3.25 -2.96
CA PHE A 66 1.74 -4.58 -2.95
C PHE A 66 0.53 -4.65 -2.01
N ALA A 67 -0.52 -5.36 -2.41
CA ALA A 67 -1.63 -5.72 -1.56
C ALA A 67 -2.20 -7.10 -1.94
N ASP A 68 -2.18 -8.07 -1.03
CA ASP A 68 -2.86 -9.35 -1.21
C ASP A 68 -3.16 -10.03 0.14
N LYS A 69 -4.01 -11.06 0.12
CA LYS A 69 -4.18 -11.98 1.25
C LYS A 69 -3.00 -12.94 1.33
N VAL A 70 -2.48 -13.12 2.53
CA VAL A 70 -1.39 -14.05 2.86
C VAL A 70 -1.78 -14.95 4.03
N LEU A 71 -1.15 -16.12 4.12
CA LEU A 71 -1.25 -16.97 5.31
C LEU A 71 -0.14 -16.58 6.28
N LYS A 72 -0.50 -16.00 7.43
CA LYS A 72 0.42 -15.70 8.52
C LYS A 72 0.50 -16.87 9.49
N PHE A 73 1.71 -17.25 9.87
CA PHE A 73 1.96 -18.23 10.93
C PHE A 73 2.14 -17.53 12.27
N THR A 74 1.43 -17.98 13.29
CA THR A 74 1.50 -17.40 14.65
C THR A 74 2.51 -18.16 15.52
N GLY A 75 2.91 -17.55 16.65
CA GLY A 75 3.76 -18.21 17.64
C GLY A 75 3.20 -19.56 18.12
N SER A 76 1.88 -19.72 18.20
CA SER A 76 1.24 -21.00 18.55
C SER A 76 1.19 -22.02 17.41
N GLY A 77 1.65 -21.67 16.20
CA GLY A 77 1.60 -22.53 15.02
C GLY A 77 0.30 -22.44 14.21
N LYS A 78 -0.71 -21.69 14.68
CA LYS A 78 -1.93 -21.46 13.92
C LYS A 78 -1.64 -20.61 12.68
N MET A 79 -2.26 -20.99 11.57
CA MET A 79 -2.30 -20.21 10.33
C MET A 79 -3.49 -19.25 10.39
N LYS A 80 -3.27 -18.00 10.01
CA LYS A 80 -4.33 -16.98 9.92
C LYS A 80 -4.23 -16.25 8.59
N THR A 81 -5.35 -16.14 7.89
CA THR A 81 -5.46 -15.27 6.71
C THR A 81 -5.35 -13.82 7.15
N ARG A 82 -4.44 -13.07 6.53
CA ARG A 82 -4.22 -11.64 6.77
C ARG A 82 -4.09 -10.92 5.44
N ILE A 83 -4.44 -9.64 5.40
CA ILE A 83 -4.07 -8.78 4.29
C ILE A 83 -2.67 -8.24 4.60
N LEU A 84 -1.75 -8.43 3.65
CA LEU A 84 -0.45 -7.78 3.63
C LEU A 84 -0.54 -6.58 2.69
N LEU A 85 -0.27 -5.38 3.19
CA LEU A 85 -0.01 -4.20 2.37
C LEU A 85 1.46 -3.83 2.51
N ILE A 86 2.10 -3.40 1.41
CA ILE A 86 3.43 -2.81 1.42
C ILE A 86 3.34 -1.47 0.72
N THR A 87 3.85 -0.44 1.38
CA THR A 87 3.99 0.92 0.85
C THR A 87 5.46 1.26 0.65
N ASP A 88 5.74 2.50 0.29
CA ASP A 88 7.10 3.07 0.25
C ASP A 88 7.72 3.28 1.65
N PHE A 89 6.93 3.30 2.72
CA PHE A 89 7.41 3.55 4.09
C PHE A 89 7.25 2.37 5.06
N ALA A 90 6.20 1.56 4.90
CA ALA A 90 5.87 0.52 5.86
C ALA A 90 5.15 -0.68 5.23
N MET A 91 5.21 -1.81 5.91
CA MET A 91 4.30 -2.94 5.69
C MET A 91 3.20 -2.97 6.76
N TYR A 92 2.04 -3.48 6.37
CA TYR A 92 0.85 -3.56 7.20
C TYR A 92 0.29 -4.97 7.21
N ILE A 93 -0.02 -5.46 8.40
CA ILE A 93 -0.77 -6.70 8.61
C ILE A 93 -2.17 -6.33 9.09
N VAL A 94 -3.16 -6.50 8.23
CA VAL A 94 -4.57 -6.20 8.51
C VAL A 94 -5.34 -7.51 8.66
N ASP A 95 -6.28 -7.53 9.60
CA ASP A 95 -7.17 -8.66 9.81
C ASP A 95 -8.47 -8.44 9.04
N PRO A 96 -8.71 -9.19 7.94
CA PRO A 96 -9.88 -9.01 7.08
C PRO A 96 -11.19 -9.42 7.75
N GLU A 97 -11.16 -10.13 8.89
CA GLU A 97 -12.37 -10.50 9.61
C GLU A 97 -12.88 -9.38 10.51
N THR A 98 -11.98 -8.47 10.93
CA THR A 98 -12.29 -7.41 11.90
C THR A 98 -11.98 -6.02 11.35
N ASP A 99 -11.63 -5.93 10.07
CA ASP A 99 -11.21 -4.71 9.37
C ASP A 99 -10.20 -3.87 10.15
N SER A 100 -9.32 -4.54 10.91
CA SER A 100 -8.45 -3.89 11.90
C SER A 100 -6.98 -4.09 11.59
N LEU A 101 -6.21 -3.00 11.71
CA LEU A 101 -4.77 -3.04 11.65
C LEU A 101 -4.23 -3.81 12.86
N LYS A 102 -3.49 -4.91 12.61
CA LYS A 102 -2.86 -5.71 13.67
C LYS A 102 -1.42 -5.33 13.92
N ARG A 103 -0.69 -4.93 12.88
CA ARG A 103 0.71 -4.52 13.00
C ARG A 103 1.09 -3.63 11.82
N ARG A 104 1.87 -2.60 12.10
CA ARG A 104 2.58 -1.77 11.13
C ARG A 104 4.06 -1.89 11.43
N ILE A 105 4.86 -2.18 10.40
CA ILE A 105 6.32 -2.30 10.52
C ILE A 105 6.92 -1.31 9.54
N ALA A 106 7.72 -0.36 10.03
CA ALA A 106 8.48 0.53 9.16
C ALA A 106 9.48 -0.29 8.35
N LEU A 107 9.64 0.02 7.06
CA LEU A 107 10.58 -0.74 6.21
C LEU A 107 12.03 -0.62 6.70
N ALA A 108 12.39 0.52 7.29
CA ALA A 108 13.70 0.72 7.92
C ALA A 108 13.96 -0.17 9.15
N ALA A 109 12.93 -0.81 9.72
CA ALA A 109 13.09 -1.76 10.82
C ALA A 109 13.31 -3.21 10.33
N VAL A 110 13.16 -3.47 9.02
CA VAL A 110 13.39 -4.80 8.43
C VAL A 110 14.89 -4.95 8.14
N GLU A 111 15.51 -5.95 8.77
CA GLU A 111 16.92 -6.27 8.53
C GLU A 111 17.07 -7.04 7.21
N LYS A 112 16.31 -8.14 7.07
CA LYS A 112 16.41 -9.04 5.93
C LYS A 112 15.13 -9.81 5.66
N ILE A 113 15.03 -10.37 4.46
CA ILE A 113 14.01 -11.35 4.09
C ILE A 113 14.67 -12.70 3.88
N CYS A 114 14.16 -13.73 4.55
CA CYS A 114 14.60 -15.11 4.37
C CYS A 114 13.65 -15.88 3.46
N LEU A 115 14.20 -16.59 2.48
CA LEU A 115 13.51 -17.43 1.51
C LEU A 115 14.15 -18.83 1.51
N SER A 116 13.40 -19.84 1.09
CA SER A 116 14.00 -21.12 0.71
C SER A 116 14.55 -21.09 -0.71
N LYS A 117 15.48 -22.01 -1.04
CA LYS A 117 16.01 -22.20 -2.40
C LYS A 117 15.07 -23.04 -3.28
N LEU A 118 13.95 -23.50 -2.75
CA LEU A 118 13.00 -24.39 -3.40
C LEU A 118 11.75 -23.64 -3.88
N SER A 119 10.94 -24.32 -4.69
CA SER A 119 9.67 -23.80 -5.19
C SER A 119 8.55 -23.93 -4.15
N ASP A 120 8.70 -23.22 -3.04
CA ASP A 120 7.70 -23.08 -1.98
C ASP A 120 7.11 -21.65 -1.96
N ASN A 121 6.15 -21.41 -1.06
CA ASN A 121 5.46 -20.12 -0.93
C ASN A 121 5.84 -19.31 0.31
N PHE A 122 6.78 -19.78 1.13
CA PHE A 122 7.15 -19.18 2.41
C PHE A 122 8.21 -18.09 2.27
N LEU A 123 8.05 -17.06 3.08
CA LEU A 123 9.09 -16.08 3.36
C LEU A 123 9.03 -15.65 4.83
N ALA A 124 10.18 -15.30 5.40
CA ALA A 124 10.24 -14.64 6.70
C ALA A 124 10.78 -13.22 6.57
N VAL A 125 10.14 -12.28 7.28
CA VAL A 125 10.60 -10.90 7.42
C VAL A 125 11.25 -10.79 8.80
N ILE A 126 12.56 -10.51 8.82
CA ILE A 126 13.37 -10.43 10.05
C ILE A 126 13.42 -8.98 10.53
N ILE A 127 13.05 -8.77 11.78
CA ILE A 127 12.76 -7.45 12.35
C ILE A 127 13.41 -7.36 13.74
N PRO A 128 14.70 -6.98 13.85
CA PRO A 128 15.48 -7.10 15.11
C PRO A 128 14.89 -6.38 16.31
N THR A 129 14.12 -5.32 16.08
CA THR A 129 13.52 -4.50 17.15
C THR A 129 12.24 -5.11 17.74
N GLU A 130 11.70 -6.18 17.14
CA GLU A 130 10.48 -6.85 17.60
C GLU A 130 10.47 -8.32 17.11
N TYR A 131 9.31 -9.01 17.11
CA TYR A 131 9.23 -10.39 16.64
C TYR A 131 9.10 -10.45 15.10
N ASP A 132 9.61 -11.51 14.50
CA ASP A 132 9.64 -11.72 13.05
C ASP A 132 8.25 -12.10 12.50
N LEU A 133 8.13 -12.09 11.17
CA LEU A 133 6.92 -12.55 10.48
C LEU A 133 7.24 -13.71 9.55
N LEU A 134 6.63 -14.87 9.81
CA LEU A 134 6.57 -15.96 8.83
C LEU A 134 5.23 -15.93 8.10
N ILE A 135 5.27 -15.84 6.77
CA ILE A 135 4.08 -15.85 5.91
C ILE A 135 4.25 -16.81 4.74
N ALA A 136 3.14 -17.26 4.17
CA ALA A 136 3.09 -17.95 2.88
C ALA A 136 2.18 -17.22 1.89
N SER A 137 2.66 -17.08 0.65
CA SER A 137 1.94 -16.46 -0.48
C SER A 137 2.42 -17.04 -1.81
N ALA A 138 1.48 -17.32 -2.71
CA ALA A 138 1.80 -17.68 -4.10
C ALA A 138 2.47 -16.51 -4.86
N ARG A 139 2.35 -15.29 -4.34
CA ARG A 139 2.99 -14.07 -4.87
C ARG A 139 4.27 -13.69 -4.13
N LYS A 140 4.96 -14.66 -3.53
CA LYS A 140 6.21 -14.48 -2.79
C LYS A 140 7.20 -13.56 -3.52
N SER A 141 7.38 -13.77 -4.83
CA SER A 141 8.30 -12.98 -5.64
C SER A 141 7.87 -11.52 -5.79
N GLU A 142 6.57 -11.25 -5.89
CA GLU A 142 6.05 -9.87 -5.94
C GLU A 142 6.22 -9.15 -4.60
N ILE A 143 6.03 -9.87 -3.49
CA ILE A 143 6.27 -9.35 -2.13
C ILE A 143 7.74 -8.93 -2.00
N VAL A 144 8.69 -9.80 -2.36
CA VAL A 144 10.13 -9.50 -2.31
C VAL A 144 10.47 -8.31 -3.20
N ALA A 145 9.93 -8.27 -4.43
CA ALA A 145 10.13 -7.16 -5.34
C ALA A 145 9.62 -5.83 -4.77
N ALA A 146 8.46 -5.82 -4.11
CA ALA A 146 7.90 -4.62 -3.47
C ALA A 146 8.80 -4.11 -2.34
N PHE A 147 9.36 -5.01 -1.52
CA PHE A 147 10.33 -4.64 -0.48
C PHE A 147 11.62 -4.05 -1.05
N VAL A 148 12.18 -4.67 -2.09
CA VAL A 148 13.40 -4.19 -2.76
C VAL A 148 13.16 -2.84 -3.45
N GLU A 149 12.00 -2.68 -4.09
CA GLU A 149 11.63 -1.42 -4.73
C GLU A 149 11.50 -0.29 -3.71
N ALA A 150 10.81 -0.55 -2.59
CA ALA A 150 10.57 0.44 -1.55
C ALA A 150 11.88 0.90 -0.87
N THR A 151 12.76 -0.05 -0.53
CA THR A 151 14.03 0.26 0.17
C THR A 151 15.01 1.02 -0.73
N ARG A 152 15.12 0.65 -2.01
CA ARG A 152 15.93 1.37 -3.00
C ARG A 152 15.46 2.81 -3.22
N LYS A 153 14.16 3.07 -3.16
CA LYS A 153 13.60 4.42 -3.32
C LYS A 153 13.83 5.30 -2.09
N ALA A 154 13.81 4.70 -0.90
CA ALA A 154 13.89 5.42 0.37
C ALA A 154 15.32 5.72 0.83
N SER A 155 16.31 4.94 0.38
CA SER A 155 17.69 5.01 0.88
C SER A 155 18.69 4.30 -0.03
N ASP A 156 19.99 4.55 0.19
CA ASP A 156 21.09 3.74 -0.38
C ASP A 156 21.24 2.37 0.32
N TYR A 157 20.36 2.03 1.26
CA TYR A 157 20.33 0.73 1.91
C TYR A 157 19.69 -0.31 0.99
N GLU A 158 20.44 -1.37 0.67
CA GLU A 158 19.92 -2.54 -0.02
C GLU A 158 19.42 -3.56 1.00
N LEU A 159 18.12 -3.87 0.94
CA LEU A 159 17.54 -4.92 1.77
C LEU A 159 18.20 -6.27 1.48
N GLU A 160 18.73 -6.91 2.51
CA GLU A 160 19.31 -8.24 2.37
C GLU A 160 18.21 -9.30 2.12
N VAL A 161 18.39 -10.11 1.08
CA VAL A 161 17.54 -11.26 0.78
C VAL A 161 18.38 -12.53 0.89
N VAL A 162 18.10 -13.36 1.89
CA VAL A 162 18.86 -14.58 2.20
C VAL A 162 18.10 -15.81 1.73
N CYS A 163 18.74 -16.64 0.92
CA CYS A 163 18.17 -17.90 0.46
C CYS A 163 18.81 -19.09 1.18
N SER A 164 18.06 -19.75 2.06
CA SER A 164 18.48 -20.95 2.79
C SER A 164 17.31 -21.91 2.97
N ASN A 165 17.55 -23.21 2.81
CA ASN A 165 16.54 -24.24 3.08
C ASN A 165 16.33 -24.49 4.58
N ARG A 166 17.02 -23.73 5.43
CA ARG A 166 16.88 -23.76 6.88
C ARG A 166 17.25 -22.40 7.47
N PHE A 167 16.36 -21.83 8.27
CA PHE A 167 16.64 -20.58 8.99
C PHE A 167 15.76 -20.43 10.22
N GLU A 168 16.27 -19.67 11.18
CA GLU A 168 15.55 -19.29 12.40
C GLU A 168 14.77 -17.99 12.20
N TYR A 169 13.70 -17.84 13.00
CA TYR A 169 12.95 -16.61 13.16
C TYR A 169 12.33 -16.53 14.56
N ASN A 170 12.22 -15.31 15.08
CA ASN A 170 11.60 -14.98 16.34
C ASN A 170 10.08 -14.95 16.19
N ALA A 171 9.40 -16.06 16.48
CA ALA A 171 7.94 -16.16 16.35
C ALA A 171 7.17 -15.36 17.42
N ALA A 172 7.83 -15.04 18.54
CA ALA A 172 7.44 -14.10 19.58
C ALA A 172 8.70 -13.60 20.30
N SER A 173 8.56 -12.69 21.28
CA SER A 173 9.68 -12.11 22.05
C SER A 173 10.55 -13.14 22.78
N ASP A 174 9.98 -14.28 23.16
CA ASP A 174 10.59 -15.35 23.94
C ASP A 174 10.52 -16.71 23.22
N LEU A 175 10.22 -16.70 21.91
CA LEU A 175 9.97 -17.91 21.14
C LEU A 175 10.69 -17.86 19.81
N VAL A 176 11.83 -18.53 19.75
CA VAL A 176 12.56 -18.81 18.50
C VAL A 176 12.03 -20.09 17.89
N LYS A 177 11.87 -20.08 16.57
CA LYS A 177 11.54 -21.25 15.78
C LYS A 177 12.48 -21.36 14.60
N GLU A 178 12.64 -22.57 14.12
CA GLU A 178 13.33 -22.85 12.88
C GLU A 178 12.34 -23.39 11.85
N ILE A 179 12.53 -22.97 10.61
CA ILE A 179 11.81 -23.54 9.48
C ILE A 179 12.81 -24.26 8.57
N GLU A 180 12.45 -25.48 8.17
CA GLU A 180 13.23 -26.33 7.27
C GLU A 180 12.41 -26.69 6.03
N PHE A 181 13.09 -26.70 4.88
CA PHE A 181 12.54 -27.04 3.58
C PHE A 181 13.32 -28.20 2.99
N GLU A 182 12.59 -29.21 2.50
CA GLU A 182 13.15 -30.42 1.93
C GLU A 182 12.41 -30.73 0.63
N GLU A 183 13.14 -30.95 -0.45
CA GLU A 183 12.57 -31.44 -1.70
C GLU A 183 12.16 -32.90 -1.53
N VAL A 184 10.92 -33.21 -1.87
CA VAL A 184 10.35 -34.56 -1.79
C VAL A 184 9.63 -34.88 -3.09
N GLU A 185 9.30 -36.14 -3.30
CA GLU A 185 8.50 -36.53 -4.46
C GLU A 185 7.19 -35.73 -4.49
N GLY A 186 6.96 -34.97 -5.57
CA GLY A 186 5.76 -34.17 -5.76
C GLY A 186 5.75 -32.78 -5.11
N GLY A 187 6.84 -32.31 -4.49
CA GLY A 187 6.92 -30.91 -4.04
C GLY A 187 7.93 -30.62 -2.93
N VAL A 188 7.59 -29.64 -2.09
CA VAL A 188 8.44 -29.20 -0.98
C VAL A 188 7.78 -29.55 0.35
N LYS A 189 8.45 -30.37 1.16
CA LYS A 189 8.09 -30.62 2.55
C LYS A 189 8.61 -29.49 3.42
N THR A 190 7.73 -28.88 4.21
CA THR A 190 8.07 -27.79 5.14
C THR A 190 7.88 -28.26 6.57
N ARG A 191 8.86 -28.01 7.45
CA ARG A 191 8.77 -28.27 8.89
C ARG A 191 9.05 -27.00 9.66
N ILE A 192 8.24 -26.74 10.70
CA ILE A 192 8.47 -25.65 11.64
C ILE A 192 8.69 -26.27 13.02
N ILE A 193 9.88 -26.05 13.57
CA ILE A 193 10.36 -26.68 14.80
C ILE A 193 10.56 -25.58 15.85
N ARG A 194 10.19 -25.87 17.09
CA ARG A 194 10.53 -24.99 18.22
C ARG A 194 11.96 -25.30 18.64
N GLN A 195 12.81 -24.27 18.69
CA GLN A 195 14.14 -24.35 19.28
C GLN A 195 14.05 -24.30 20.82
#